data_AF-A0A3P7KWJ6-F1
#
_entry.id   AF-A0A3P7KWJ6-F1
#
_cell.length_a   1.000
_cell.length_b   1.000
_cell.length_c   1.000
_cell.angle_alpha   90.00
_cell.angle_beta   90.00
_cell.angle_gamma   90.00
#
_symmetry.space_group_name_H-M   'P 1'
#
loop_
_entity.id
_entity.type
_entity.pdbx_description
1 polymer ?
#
loop_
_entity_poly.entity_id
_entity_poly.type
_entity_poly.pdbx_seq_one_letter_code
_entity_poly.pdbx_strand_id
1 'polypeptide(L)'
;MTGTIDKFYPDLLFELYQMLMYDCSAICSSLLSLLFWLAEFRLQRVRALGFNAIQYYIPWNFHEIREGEYDFSDWRNFTEFSRLAYDLGMYSLVRVGPYVCAEWENGGLPWWLLKKNITKMRTSEEGFKEAVKKWFSVLLPKIEPLLRQHGGPVLMIQVENEYGSYDACDRFREYTAWLRDLFLEYLGDETVLYTTDGGSISYLKCGAIPETLTTVDFGPTSEKNINASFEAQR
;
A
#
# COMPACT_ATOMS: atom_id res chain seq x y z
N MET A 1 -24.84 -2.83 3.66
CA MET A 1 -23.37 -2.76 3.81
C MET A 1 -22.97 -1.34 4.23
N THR A 2 -23.57 -0.82 5.30
CA THR A 2 -23.38 0.57 5.77
C THR A 2 -22.47 0.67 7.00
N GLY A 3 -22.05 -0.46 7.58
CA GLY A 3 -21.35 -0.48 8.87
C GLY A 3 -19.85 -0.16 8.83
N THR A 4 -19.18 -0.29 7.67
CA THR A 4 -17.73 -0.08 7.59
C THR A 4 -17.38 1.40 7.38
N ILE A 5 -18.21 2.15 6.67
CA ILE A 5 -17.97 3.56 6.30
C ILE A 5 -18.09 4.48 7.52
N ASP A 6 -19.08 4.28 8.38
CA ASP A 6 -19.30 5.13 9.56
C ASP A 6 -18.24 4.98 10.66
N LYS A 7 -17.43 3.91 10.64
CA LYS A 7 -16.36 3.67 11.63
C LYS A 7 -15.12 4.55 11.41
N PHE A 8 -14.89 5.05 10.20
CA PHE A 8 -13.63 5.71 9.80
C PHE A 8 -13.75 7.20 9.46
N TYR A 9 -14.97 7.76 9.38
CA TYR A 9 -15.21 9.00 8.65
C TYR A 9 -14.97 10.34 9.38
N PRO A 10 -15.24 10.55 10.69
CA PRO A 10 -15.18 11.91 11.24
C PRO A 10 -13.75 12.46 11.37
N ASP A 11 -12.83 11.64 11.87
CA ASP A 11 -11.48 12.10 12.22
C ASP A 11 -10.48 11.95 11.05
N LEU A 12 -10.61 10.89 10.24
CA LEU A 12 -9.67 10.59 9.16
C LEU A 12 -9.81 11.57 7.96
N LEU A 13 -11.04 12.02 7.65
CA LEU A 13 -11.28 13.00 6.59
C LEU A 13 -10.75 14.40 6.95
N PHE A 14 -10.74 14.74 8.24
CA PHE A 14 -10.14 15.99 8.71
C PHE A 14 -8.62 15.98 8.51
N GLU A 15 -8.00 14.80 8.56
CA GLU A 15 -6.57 14.59 8.37
C GLU A 15 -6.13 14.40 6.92
N LEU A 16 -7.02 14.19 5.95
CA LEU A 16 -6.66 13.85 4.55
C LEU A 16 -6.93 14.96 3.51
N TYR A 17 -7.22 16.19 3.96
CA TYR A 17 -7.67 17.28 3.08
C TYR A 17 -6.68 17.67 1.96
N GLN A 18 -5.40 17.29 2.08
CA GLN A 18 -4.41 17.42 1.02
C GLN A 18 -3.45 16.23 1.02
N MET A 19 -3.68 15.29 0.08
CA MET A 19 -2.85 14.10 -0.13
C MET A 19 -2.09 14.20 -1.46
N LEU A 20 -0.77 14.04 -1.42
CA LEU A 20 0.02 13.84 -2.62
C LEU A 20 0.21 12.34 -2.80
N MET A 21 -0.39 11.79 -3.87
CA MET A 21 -0.06 10.47 -4.37
C MET A 21 1.38 10.52 -4.89
N TYR A 22 2.34 10.19 -4.03
CA TYR A 22 3.73 10.02 -4.44
C TYR A 22 3.83 8.64 -5.09
N ASP A 23 3.58 8.57 -6.39
CA ASP A 23 3.92 7.40 -7.17
C ASP A 23 5.45 7.32 -7.20
N CYS A 24 5.98 6.51 -6.29
CA CYS A 24 7.42 6.30 -6.10
C CYS A 24 8.01 5.43 -7.22
N SER A 25 7.39 5.42 -8.41
CA SER A 25 7.92 4.76 -9.60
C SER A 25 9.05 5.60 -10.25
N ALA A 26 8.89 6.92 -10.28
CA ALA A 26 9.86 7.83 -10.93
C ALA A 26 11.05 8.24 -10.05
N ILE A 27 10.92 8.17 -8.73
CA ILE A 27 12.01 8.42 -7.77
C ILE A 27 12.07 7.22 -6.85
N CYS A 28 12.18 6.04 -7.44
CA CYS A 28 12.56 4.90 -6.63
C CYS A 28 13.91 5.19 -5.99
N SER A 29 13.97 4.77 -4.75
CA SER A 29 15.08 4.76 -3.83
C SER A 29 16.45 4.41 -4.48
N SER A 30 16.49 3.75 -5.65
CA SER A 30 17.66 3.13 -6.29
C SER A 30 18.70 4.03 -6.97
N LEU A 31 18.56 5.36 -6.96
CA LEU A 31 19.49 6.25 -7.69
C LEU A 31 20.22 7.33 -6.86
N LEU A 32 20.18 7.30 -5.52
CA LEU A 32 20.52 8.53 -4.78
C LEU A 32 21.39 8.33 -3.54
N SER A 33 22.61 7.78 -3.65
CA SER A 33 23.58 7.79 -2.54
C SER A 33 23.95 9.22 -2.08
N LEU A 34 23.06 9.81 -1.26
CA LEU A 34 23.03 11.09 -0.51
C LEU A 34 21.65 11.21 0.22
N LEU A 35 21.13 10.08 0.73
CA LEU A 35 19.69 9.74 0.71
C LEU A 35 18.78 10.42 1.76
N PHE A 36 19.28 10.84 2.92
CA PHE A 36 18.42 11.42 3.97
C PHE A 36 18.08 12.89 3.69
N TRP A 37 19.10 13.72 3.45
CA TRP A 37 18.92 15.16 3.18
C TRP A 37 18.02 15.45 1.99
N LEU A 38 18.11 14.62 0.94
CA LEU A 38 17.26 14.77 -0.22
C LEU A 38 15.82 14.35 0.05
N ALA A 39 15.60 13.31 0.86
CA ALA A 39 14.27 12.90 1.30
C ALA A 39 13.63 14.02 2.15
N GLU A 40 14.35 14.53 3.15
CA GLU A 40 13.90 15.65 3.98
C GLU A 40 13.57 16.88 3.13
N PHE A 41 14.46 17.27 2.22
CA PHE A 41 14.25 18.41 1.33
C PHE A 41 13.01 18.27 0.45
N ARG A 42 12.74 17.05 -0.07
CA ARG A 42 11.52 16.77 -0.83
C ARG A 42 10.29 16.85 0.07
N LEU A 43 10.33 16.27 1.26
CA LEU A 43 9.24 16.30 2.22
C LEU A 43 8.92 17.73 2.68
N GLN A 44 9.92 18.57 2.92
CA GLN A 44 9.73 20.00 3.24
C GLN A 44 9.00 20.74 2.11
N ARG A 45 9.30 20.43 0.84
CA ARG A 45 8.59 21.01 -0.31
C ARG A 45 7.16 20.52 -0.42
N VAL A 46 6.92 19.23 -0.21
CA VAL A 46 5.57 18.65 -0.15
C VAL A 46 4.77 19.32 0.96
N ARG A 47 5.37 19.48 2.14
CA ARG A 47 4.74 20.19 3.24
C ARG A 47 4.46 21.66 2.91
N ALA A 48 5.37 22.35 2.24
CA ALA A 48 5.20 23.74 1.81
C ALA A 48 4.09 23.92 0.76
N LEU A 49 3.77 22.87 -0.02
CA LEU A 49 2.61 22.85 -0.92
C LEU A 49 1.27 22.68 -0.18
N GLY A 50 1.31 22.44 1.14
CA GLY A 50 0.14 22.34 2.03
C GLY A 50 -0.25 20.90 2.40
N PHE A 51 0.37 19.89 1.76
CA PHE A 51 0.06 18.49 2.03
C PHE A 51 0.30 18.13 3.51
N ASN A 52 -0.59 17.28 4.03
CA ASN A 52 -0.56 16.79 5.41
C ASN A 52 -0.37 15.28 5.51
N ALA A 53 -0.29 14.59 4.37
CA ALA A 53 0.06 13.18 4.28
C ALA A 53 0.86 12.88 3.01
N ILE A 54 1.69 11.84 3.10
CA ILE A 54 2.41 11.24 1.98
C ILE A 54 1.94 9.80 1.78
N GLN A 55 2.06 9.30 0.55
CA GLN A 55 1.83 7.90 0.22
C GLN A 55 3.07 7.33 -0.46
N TYR A 56 3.43 6.09 -0.15
CA TYR A 56 4.54 5.39 -0.81
C TYR A 56 4.38 3.87 -0.78
N TYR A 57 5.09 3.18 -1.69
CA TYR A 57 5.15 1.73 -1.76
C TYR A 57 6.32 1.14 -0.97
N ILE A 58 6.16 -0.11 -0.54
CA ILE A 58 7.25 -0.95 -0.03
C ILE A 58 7.43 -2.15 -0.98
N PRO A 59 8.31 -2.05 -1.99
CA PRO A 59 8.52 -3.14 -2.94
C PRO A 59 9.21 -4.32 -2.25
N TRP A 60 8.63 -5.52 -2.35
CA TRP A 60 9.16 -6.71 -1.67
C TRP A 60 10.60 -7.04 -2.15
N ASN A 61 10.83 -7.08 -3.45
CA ASN A 61 12.14 -7.37 -4.06
C ASN A 61 13.25 -6.37 -3.69
N PHE A 62 12.88 -5.19 -3.21
CA PHE A 62 13.80 -4.16 -2.79
C PHE A 62 14.36 -4.42 -1.38
N HIS A 63 13.57 -5.10 -0.56
CA HIS A 63 13.89 -5.43 0.82
C HIS A 63 14.28 -6.89 1.02
N GLU A 64 13.81 -7.84 0.20
CA GLU A 64 14.25 -9.23 0.21
C GLU A 64 15.07 -9.53 -1.06
N ILE A 65 16.36 -9.18 -1.01
CA ILE A 65 17.28 -9.18 -2.17
C ILE A 65 17.46 -10.61 -2.71
N ARG A 66 17.53 -11.58 -1.79
CA ARG A 66 17.47 -13.03 -2.04
C ARG A 66 16.52 -13.65 -1.03
N GLU A 67 16.01 -14.83 -1.34
CA GLU A 67 15.12 -15.55 -0.42
C GLU A 67 15.76 -15.70 0.97
N GLY A 68 15.15 -15.09 1.99
CA GLY A 68 15.63 -15.04 3.38
C GLY A 68 16.68 -13.95 3.69
N GLU A 69 17.16 -13.19 2.71
CA GLU A 69 18.13 -12.10 2.89
C GLU A 69 17.41 -10.74 2.86
N TYR A 70 17.11 -10.21 4.06
CA TYR A 70 16.38 -8.96 4.25
C TYR A 70 17.29 -7.76 4.51
N ASP A 71 17.03 -6.63 3.85
CA ASP A 71 17.71 -5.36 4.06
C ASP A 71 16.72 -4.21 4.27
N PHE A 72 16.80 -3.61 5.46
CA PHE A 72 16.05 -2.42 5.87
C PHE A 72 17.00 -1.32 6.40
N SER A 73 18.27 -1.39 6.03
CA SER A 73 19.28 -0.42 6.44
C SER A 73 19.35 0.78 5.49
N ASP A 74 19.93 1.87 5.95
CA ASP A 74 20.18 3.08 5.17
C ASP A 74 18.92 3.54 4.41
N TRP A 75 19.00 3.57 3.09
CA TRP A 75 17.95 4.01 2.19
C TRP A 75 16.79 3.03 2.00
N ARG A 76 16.92 1.82 2.53
CA ARG A 76 15.83 0.84 2.67
C ARG A 76 15.10 1.00 4.00
N ASN A 77 15.51 1.93 4.85
CA ASN A 77 14.84 2.14 6.13
C ASN A 77 13.57 2.99 5.96
N PHE A 78 12.47 2.34 5.58
CA PHE A 78 11.18 3.02 5.47
C PHE A 78 10.67 3.54 6.82
N THR A 79 11.07 2.94 7.95
CA THR A 79 10.60 3.36 9.28
C THR A 79 11.13 4.75 9.66
N GLU A 80 12.39 5.03 9.32
CA GLU A 80 12.98 6.37 9.46
C GLU A 80 12.34 7.37 8.51
N PHE A 81 12.01 6.94 7.28
CA PHE A 81 11.32 7.80 6.32
C PHE A 81 9.92 8.22 6.81
N SER A 82 9.12 7.29 7.37
CA SER A 82 7.81 7.64 7.95
C SER A 82 7.94 8.57 9.15
N ARG A 83 8.95 8.37 10.00
CA ARG A 83 9.21 9.24 11.17
C ARG A 83 9.65 10.63 10.73
N LEU A 84 10.53 10.73 9.74
CA LEU A 84 10.96 12.00 9.17
C LEU A 84 9.77 12.80 8.59
N ALA A 85 8.87 12.13 7.86
CA ALA A 85 7.66 12.78 7.35
C ALA A 85 6.77 13.30 8.50
N TYR A 86 6.69 12.54 9.59
CA TYR A 86 5.92 12.91 10.78
C TYR A 86 6.52 14.07 11.57
N ASP A 87 7.84 14.12 11.69
CA ASP A 87 8.55 15.26 12.30
C ASP A 87 8.32 16.56 11.51
N LEU A 88 8.06 16.45 10.20
CA LEU A 88 7.66 17.55 9.32
C LEU A 88 6.15 17.84 9.33
N GLY A 89 5.39 17.14 10.19
CA GLY A 89 3.95 17.31 10.37
C GLY A 89 3.09 16.67 9.28
N MET A 90 3.56 15.55 8.70
CA MET A 90 2.81 14.77 7.71
C MET A 90 2.62 13.32 8.13
N TYR A 91 1.43 12.78 7.89
CA TYR A 91 1.14 11.36 8.05
C TYR A 91 1.59 10.51 6.86
N SER A 92 1.59 9.18 7.03
CA SER A 92 1.94 8.22 5.98
C SER A 92 0.79 7.27 5.66
N LEU A 93 0.55 7.04 4.37
CA LEU A 93 -0.26 5.95 3.83
C LEU A 93 0.69 4.97 3.15
N VAL A 94 0.67 3.71 3.60
CA VAL A 94 1.70 2.75 3.16
C VAL A 94 1.07 1.68 2.28
N ARG A 95 1.64 1.50 1.08
CA ARG A 95 1.19 0.49 0.12
C ARG A 95 2.19 -0.67 0.10
N VAL A 96 1.85 -1.74 0.80
CA VAL A 96 2.81 -2.79 1.16
C VAL A 96 2.82 -4.00 0.20
N GLY A 97 1.91 -4.02 -0.77
CA GLY A 97 1.83 -5.08 -1.78
C GLY A 97 1.08 -6.34 -1.31
N PRO A 98 1.54 -7.56 -1.68
CA PRO A 98 2.92 -7.93 -2.05
C PRO A 98 3.32 -7.56 -3.48
N TYR A 99 2.35 -7.35 -4.37
CA TYR A 99 2.54 -6.75 -5.68
C TYR A 99 2.17 -5.26 -5.60
N VAL A 100 3.03 -4.39 -6.13
CA VAL A 100 2.87 -2.92 -6.06
C VAL A 100 2.74 -2.25 -7.42
N CYS A 101 2.94 -2.96 -8.53
CA CYS A 101 3.04 -2.37 -9.86
C CYS A 101 4.14 -1.30 -9.92
N ALA A 102 3.75 -0.02 -9.82
CA ALA A 102 4.61 1.15 -9.65
C ALA A 102 5.72 1.26 -10.70
N GLU A 103 5.49 0.78 -11.94
CA GLU A 103 6.49 0.67 -13.01
C GLU A 103 7.84 0.14 -12.51
N TRP A 104 7.80 -0.72 -11.49
CA TRP A 104 8.95 -1.23 -10.78
C TRP A 104 9.24 -2.65 -11.24
N GLU A 105 10.50 -3.07 -11.12
CA GLU A 105 10.94 -4.38 -11.59
C GLU A 105 10.04 -5.48 -11.02
N ASN A 106 9.46 -6.27 -11.94
CA ASN A 106 8.49 -7.33 -11.65
C ASN A 106 7.35 -6.92 -10.69
N GLY A 107 6.92 -5.65 -10.74
CA GLY A 107 5.87 -5.10 -9.88
C GLY A 107 6.17 -5.23 -8.38
N GLY A 108 7.44 -5.26 -7.99
CA GLY A 108 7.89 -5.47 -6.62
C GLY A 108 8.05 -6.91 -6.19
N LEU A 109 7.64 -7.89 -7.01
CA LEU A 109 7.80 -9.30 -6.68
C LEU A 109 9.26 -9.76 -6.89
N PRO A 110 9.89 -10.46 -5.92
CA PRO A 110 11.27 -10.90 -6.06
C PRO A 110 11.50 -11.84 -7.24
N TRP A 111 12.62 -11.64 -7.93
CA TRP A 111 13.02 -12.45 -9.09
C TRP A 111 13.13 -13.95 -8.76
N TRP A 112 13.47 -14.29 -7.51
CA TRP A 112 13.64 -15.69 -7.07
C TRP A 112 12.31 -16.45 -6.99
N LEU A 113 11.16 -15.78 -6.96
CA LEU A 113 9.85 -16.44 -7.07
C LEU A 113 9.69 -17.17 -8.40
N LEU A 114 10.32 -16.66 -9.47
CA LEU A 114 10.31 -17.29 -10.80
C LEU A 114 11.08 -18.61 -10.84
N LYS A 115 11.96 -18.88 -9.85
CA LYS A 115 12.64 -20.16 -9.70
C LYS A 115 11.84 -21.19 -8.91
N LYS A 116 10.74 -20.78 -8.26
CA LYS A 116 9.85 -21.69 -7.56
C LYS A 116 8.82 -22.26 -8.54
N ASN A 117 8.26 -23.42 -8.20
CA ASN A 117 7.19 -24.05 -8.98
C ASN A 117 5.82 -23.39 -8.71
N ILE A 118 5.77 -22.05 -8.80
CA ILE A 118 4.58 -21.23 -8.62
C ILE A 118 3.95 -21.02 -9.99
N THR A 119 2.76 -21.59 -10.20
CA THR A 119 2.08 -21.52 -11.50
C THR A 119 1.34 -20.20 -11.72
N LYS A 120 0.88 -19.56 -10.64
CA LYS A 120 0.12 -18.32 -10.70
C LYS A 120 0.36 -17.44 -9.48
N MET A 121 1.04 -16.32 -9.70
CA MET A 121 1.26 -15.30 -8.67
C MET A 121 -0.02 -14.49 -8.44
N ARG A 122 -0.09 -13.77 -7.31
CA ARG A 122 -1.26 -12.96 -6.91
C ARG A 122 -2.54 -13.78 -6.87
N THR A 123 -2.47 -15.03 -6.39
CA THR A 123 -3.64 -15.90 -6.23
C THR A 123 -3.47 -16.79 -5.00
N SER A 124 -4.48 -17.62 -4.71
CA SER A 124 -4.45 -18.59 -3.62
C SER A 124 -3.55 -19.81 -3.86
N GLU A 125 -2.65 -19.76 -4.83
CA GLU A 125 -1.64 -20.80 -5.03
C GLU A 125 -0.76 -20.92 -3.77
N GLU A 126 -0.61 -22.14 -3.25
CA GLU A 126 -0.02 -22.37 -1.93
C GLU A 126 1.45 -21.91 -1.87
N GLY A 127 2.25 -22.22 -2.89
CA GLY A 127 3.66 -21.81 -2.94
C GLY A 127 3.83 -20.28 -2.93
N PHE A 128 2.94 -19.56 -3.60
CA PHE A 128 2.89 -18.10 -3.57
C PHE A 128 2.46 -17.59 -2.19
N LYS A 129 1.37 -18.13 -1.62
CA LYS A 129 0.91 -17.75 -0.27
C LYS A 129 1.95 -17.99 0.80
N GLU A 130 2.68 -19.11 0.75
CA GLU A 130 3.77 -19.41 1.69
C GLU A 130 4.90 -18.37 1.60
N ALA A 131 5.30 -18.01 0.38
CA ALA A 131 6.34 -17.00 0.18
C ALA A 131 5.88 -15.61 0.67
N VAL A 132 4.64 -15.23 0.35
CA VAL A 132 4.02 -13.98 0.79
C VAL A 132 3.90 -13.93 2.31
N LYS A 133 3.48 -15.03 2.95
CA LYS A 133 3.39 -15.13 4.40
C LYS A 133 4.75 -14.93 5.07
N LYS A 134 5.82 -15.53 4.53
CA LYS A 134 7.19 -15.32 5.03
C LYS A 134 7.61 -13.87 4.93
N TRP A 135 7.36 -13.23 3.78
CA TRP A 135 7.66 -11.81 3.60
C TRP A 135 6.94 -10.93 4.62
N PHE A 136 5.62 -11.08 4.75
CA PHE A 136 4.85 -10.26 5.68
C PHE A 136 5.15 -10.55 7.14
N SER A 137 5.61 -11.76 7.49
CA SER A 137 6.11 -12.06 8.85
C SER A 137 7.34 -11.23 9.25
N VAL A 138 8.06 -10.66 8.28
CA VAL A 138 9.20 -9.76 8.51
C VAL A 138 8.77 -8.29 8.38
N LEU A 139 7.95 -7.97 7.39
CA LEU A 139 7.55 -6.58 7.13
C LEU A 139 6.55 -6.04 8.16
N LEU A 140 5.46 -6.77 8.43
CA LEU A 140 4.35 -6.25 9.23
C LEU A 140 4.77 -5.92 10.68
N PRO A 141 5.60 -6.72 11.38
CA PRO A 141 6.12 -6.33 12.70
C PRO A 141 6.93 -5.02 12.71
N LYS A 142 7.47 -4.59 11.57
CA LYS A 142 8.17 -3.29 11.46
C LYS A 142 7.21 -2.12 11.24
N ILE A 143 6.01 -2.40 10.70
CA ILE A 143 4.96 -1.41 10.46
C ILE A 143 4.09 -1.22 11.68
N GLU A 144 3.80 -2.29 12.43
CA GLU A 144 2.97 -2.27 13.64
C GLU A 144 3.28 -1.10 14.60
N PRO A 145 4.54 -0.82 14.99
CA PRO A 145 4.83 0.28 15.92
C PRO A 145 4.67 1.66 15.30
N LEU A 146 4.47 1.76 13.98
CA LEU A 146 4.26 3.00 13.25
C LEU A 146 2.77 3.34 13.09
N LEU A 147 1.85 2.45 13.47
CA LEU A 147 0.41 2.69 13.31
C LEU A 147 -0.10 3.83 14.19
N ARG A 148 -1.11 4.57 13.73
CA ARG A 148 -1.75 5.64 14.51
C ARG A 148 -2.27 5.19 15.87
N GLN A 149 -2.83 3.98 15.95
CA GLN A 149 -3.34 3.41 17.20
C GLN A 149 -2.23 3.26 18.27
N HIS A 150 -0.96 3.22 17.86
CA HIS A 150 0.23 3.20 18.73
C HIS A 150 0.91 4.57 18.83
N GLY A 151 0.27 5.65 18.35
CA GLY A 151 0.82 6.99 18.31
C GLY A 151 1.84 7.23 17.18
N GLY A 152 2.04 6.25 16.29
CA GLY A 152 2.97 6.35 15.16
C GLY A 152 2.41 7.12 13.95
N PRO A 153 3.19 7.28 12.86
CA PRO A 153 2.84 8.15 11.74
C PRO A 153 1.92 7.56 10.65
N VAL A 154 1.65 6.25 10.66
CA VAL A 154 0.96 5.52 9.59
C VAL A 154 -0.55 5.49 9.83
N LEU A 155 -1.33 6.13 8.95
CA LEU A 155 -2.80 6.23 9.01
C LEU A 155 -3.51 4.97 8.54
N MET A 156 -3.10 4.46 7.38
CA MET A 156 -3.79 3.38 6.69
C MET A 156 -2.84 2.62 5.79
N ILE A 157 -3.16 1.36 5.54
CA ILE A 157 -2.33 0.42 4.80
C ILE A 157 -3.11 -0.16 3.64
N GLN A 158 -2.54 -0.11 2.44
CA GLN A 158 -3.15 -0.71 1.28
C GLN A 158 -2.86 -2.20 1.24
N VAL A 159 -3.92 -2.99 1.03
CA VAL A 159 -3.83 -4.41 0.77
C VAL A 159 -3.87 -4.61 -0.74
N GLU A 160 -2.85 -5.28 -1.30
CA GLU A 160 -2.73 -5.48 -2.74
C GLU A 160 -2.66 -4.13 -3.53
N ASN A 161 -2.70 -4.21 -4.84
CA ASN A 161 -2.65 -3.07 -5.75
C ASN A 161 -3.43 -3.36 -7.04
N GLU A 162 -4.56 -2.67 -7.22
CA GLU A 162 -5.40 -2.77 -8.42
C GLU A 162 -5.68 -4.23 -8.80
N TYR A 163 -6.05 -5.05 -7.81
CA TYR A 163 -6.32 -6.46 -8.03
C TYR A 163 -7.48 -6.68 -9.01
N GLY A 164 -8.39 -5.71 -9.10
CA GLY A 164 -9.46 -5.65 -10.08
C GLY A 164 -8.99 -5.65 -11.54
N SER A 165 -7.76 -5.20 -11.78
CA SER A 165 -7.12 -5.19 -13.10
C SER A 165 -6.39 -6.48 -13.42
N TYR A 166 -6.37 -7.47 -12.50
CA TYR A 166 -5.71 -8.75 -12.70
C TYR A 166 -6.73 -9.86 -13.05
N ASP A 167 -6.47 -10.58 -14.14
CA ASP A 167 -7.39 -11.58 -14.72
C ASP A 167 -7.74 -12.75 -13.81
N ALA A 168 -7.04 -12.93 -12.68
CA ALA A 168 -7.32 -14.04 -11.79
C ALA A 168 -8.72 -13.98 -11.20
N CYS A 169 -9.15 -12.79 -10.76
CA CYS A 169 -10.42 -12.55 -10.05
C CYS A 169 -10.92 -13.80 -9.32
N ASP A 170 -10.12 -14.25 -8.35
CA ASP A 170 -10.27 -15.56 -7.75
C ASP A 170 -11.64 -15.70 -7.07
N ARG A 171 -12.12 -16.93 -7.02
CA ARG A 171 -13.49 -17.23 -6.61
C ARG A 171 -13.71 -16.72 -5.18
N PHE A 172 -14.65 -15.78 -5.02
CA PHE A 172 -14.95 -15.13 -3.75
C PHE A 172 -13.81 -14.32 -3.12
N ARG A 173 -12.79 -13.93 -3.90
CA ARG A 173 -11.69 -13.07 -3.41
C ARG A 173 -10.91 -13.72 -2.25
N GLU A 174 -10.73 -15.04 -2.30
CA GLU A 174 -10.09 -15.85 -1.25
C GLU A 174 -8.66 -15.36 -0.96
N TYR A 175 -7.88 -15.04 -1.99
CA TYR A 175 -6.50 -14.55 -1.87
C TYR A 175 -6.44 -13.20 -1.16
N THR A 176 -7.26 -12.24 -1.59
CA THR A 176 -7.22 -10.88 -1.05
C THR A 176 -7.90 -10.78 0.32
N ALA A 177 -8.93 -11.57 0.59
CA ALA A 177 -9.48 -11.75 1.94
C ALA A 177 -8.45 -12.38 2.88
N TRP A 178 -7.72 -13.41 2.43
CA TRP A 178 -6.62 -14.00 3.19
C TRP A 178 -5.50 -12.99 3.49
N LEU A 179 -5.13 -12.14 2.53
CA LEU A 179 -4.16 -11.07 2.75
C LEU A 179 -4.63 -10.08 3.81
N ARG A 180 -5.89 -9.64 3.74
CA ARG A 180 -6.50 -8.77 4.77
C ARG A 180 -6.41 -9.43 6.14
N ASP A 181 -6.82 -10.69 6.26
CA ASP A 181 -6.82 -11.41 7.54
C ASP A 181 -5.40 -11.56 8.10
N LEU A 182 -4.43 -11.86 7.23
CA LEU A 182 -3.02 -11.89 7.59
C LEU A 182 -2.53 -10.53 8.10
N PHE A 183 -2.99 -9.42 7.50
CA PHE A 183 -2.58 -8.09 7.96
C PHE A 183 -3.18 -7.78 9.33
N LEU A 184 -4.46 -8.06 9.53
CA LEU A 184 -5.12 -7.85 10.82
C LEU A 184 -4.51 -8.73 11.93
N GLU A 185 -4.07 -9.95 11.62
CA GLU A 185 -3.35 -10.83 12.57
C GLU A 185 -2.09 -10.15 13.15
N TYR A 186 -1.35 -9.40 12.33
CA TYR A 186 -0.11 -8.74 12.75
C TYR A 186 -0.30 -7.30 13.25
N LEU A 187 -1.29 -6.59 12.71
CA LEU A 187 -1.45 -5.14 12.91
C LEU A 187 -2.62 -4.79 13.85
N GLY A 188 -3.52 -5.74 14.12
CA GLY A 188 -4.69 -5.58 14.96
C GLY A 188 -5.92 -5.04 14.22
N ASP A 189 -7.10 -5.37 14.76
CA ASP A 189 -8.43 -5.12 14.17
C ASP A 189 -8.81 -3.63 14.04
N GLU A 190 -8.06 -2.74 14.69
CA GLU A 190 -8.24 -1.29 14.61
C GLU A 190 -7.50 -0.66 13.42
N THR A 191 -6.63 -1.42 12.75
CA THR A 191 -5.87 -0.94 11.59
C THR A 191 -6.80 -0.63 10.43
N VAL A 192 -6.67 0.58 9.88
CA VAL A 192 -7.40 0.99 8.67
C VAL A 192 -6.75 0.35 7.45
N LEU A 193 -7.35 -0.73 6.95
CA LEU A 193 -6.97 -1.36 5.69
C LEU A 193 -7.80 -0.81 4.54
N TYR A 194 -7.17 -0.58 3.38
CA TYR A 194 -7.85 -0.09 2.19
C TYR A 194 -7.39 -0.81 0.92
N THR A 195 -8.17 -0.69 -0.15
CA THR A 195 -7.84 -1.16 -1.50
C THR A 195 -7.96 -0.03 -2.49
N THR A 196 -7.24 -0.11 -3.61
CA THR A 196 -7.33 0.87 -4.70
C THR A 196 -7.44 0.13 -6.03
N ASP A 197 -8.43 0.54 -6.83
CA ASP A 197 -8.72 0.01 -8.15
C ASP A 197 -9.25 1.12 -9.06
N GLY A 198 -9.26 0.89 -10.37
CA GLY A 198 -9.86 1.84 -11.32
C GLY A 198 -11.33 2.14 -10.99
N GLY A 199 -11.75 3.38 -11.24
CA GLY A 199 -13.10 3.92 -10.94
C GLY A 199 -14.28 3.35 -11.72
N SER A 200 -14.35 2.03 -11.95
CA SER A 200 -15.48 1.37 -12.59
C SER A 200 -15.86 0.06 -11.90
N ILE A 201 -17.14 -0.32 -12.04
CA ILE A 201 -17.69 -1.54 -11.43
C ILE A 201 -16.92 -2.79 -11.85
N SER A 202 -16.37 -2.84 -13.07
CA SER A 202 -15.62 -4.01 -13.54
C SER A 202 -14.35 -4.27 -12.73
N TYR A 203 -13.61 -3.22 -12.35
CA TYR A 203 -12.43 -3.35 -11.50
C TYR A 203 -12.84 -3.66 -10.05
N LEU A 204 -13.78 -2.88 -9.52
CA LEU A 204 -14.24 -3.02 -8.12
C LEU A 204 -14.88 -4.37 -7.81
N LYS A 205 -15.46 -5.04 -8.82
CA LYS A 205 -16.00 -6.40 -8.68
C LYS A 205 -14.97 -7.39 -8.12
N CYS A 206 -13.71 -7.26 -8.50
CA CYS A 206 -12.66 -8.19 -8.10
C CYS A 206 -11.66 -7.55 -7.12
N GLY A 207 -11.49 -6.22 -7.18
CA GLY A 207 -10.52 -5.50 -6.36
C GLY A 207 -10.96 -5.14 -4.95
N ALA A 208 -12.25 -4.87 -4.73
CA ALA A 208 -12.75 -4.51 -3.41
C ALA A 208 -12.68 -5.70 -2.43
N ILE A 209 -12.09 -5.52 -1.25
CA ILE A 209 -12.04 -6.56 -0.21
C ILE A 209 -13.07 -6.24 0.89
N PRO A 210 -13.89 -7.21 1.34
CA PRO A 210 -14.81 -6.99 2.45
C PRO A 210 -14.09 -6.44 3.69
N GLU A 211 -14.75 -5.56 4.43
CA GLU A 211 -14.22 -4.97 5.69
C GLU A 211 -12.94 -4.14 5.53
N THR A 212 -12.65 -3.70 4.30
CA THR A 212 -11.62 -2.70 4.01
C THR A 212 -12.26 -1.46 3.41
N LEU A 213 -11.59 -0.31 3.50
CA LEU A 213 -12.00 0.90 2.80
C LEU A 213 -11.69 0.75 1.31
N THR A 214 -12.71 0.66 0.47
CA THR A 214 -12.51 0.65 -0.98
C THR A 214 -12.26 2.07 -1.48
N THR A 215 -11.17 2.29 -2.22
CA THR A 215 -10.86 3.56 -2.90
C THR A 215 -10.74 3.36 -4.40
N VAL A 216 -10.89 4.44 -5.16
CA VAL A 216 -10.73 4.43 -6.62
C VAL A 216 -9.61 5.34 -7.07
N ASP A 217 -8.94 4.99 -8.16
CA ASP A 217 -8.04 5.88 -8.89
C ASP A 217 -8.56 6.19 -10.30
N PHE A 218 -8.11 7.35 -10.80
CA PHE A 218 -8.37 7.84 -12.15
C PHE A 218 -7.41 8.99 -12.47
N GLY A 219 -7.05 9.12 -13.74
CA GLY A 219 -6.28 10.26 -14.24
C GLY A 219 -7.13 11.51 -14.48
N PRO A 220 -6.53 12.60 -15.01
CA PRO A 220 -7.25 13.81 -15.38
C PRO A 220 -8.40 13.50 -16.35
N THR A 221 -9.62 13.85 -15.96
CA THR A 221 -10.84 13.51 -16.70
C THR A 221 -11.95 14.53 -16.46
N SER A 222 -13.10 14.37 -17.11
CA SER A 222 -14.24 15.26 -16.91
C SER A 222 -14.89 15.09 -15.53
N GLU A 223 -15.48 16.15 -14.98
CA GLU A 223 -16.24 16.09 -13.71
C GLU A 223 -17.30 14.97 -13.72
N LYS A 224 -17.94 14.74 -14.86
CA LYS A 224 -18.88 13.62 -15.06
C LYS A 224 -18.22 12.26 -14.77
N ASN A 225 -17.01 12.03 -15.26
CA ASN A 225 -16.29 10.78 -15.07
C ASN A 225 -15.73 10.65 -13.64
N ILE A 226 -15.35 11.77 -13.03
CA ILE A 226 -14.99 11.83 -11.60
C ILE A 226 -16.18 11.38 -10.75
N ASN A 227 -17.35 11.97 -10.97
CA ASN A 227 -18.57 11.61 -10.25
C ASN A 227 -18.96 10.14 -10.48
N ALA A 228 -18.87 9.66 -11.72
CA ALA A 228 -19.13 8.25 -12.04
C ALA A 228 -18.16 7.29 -11.30
N SER A 229 -16.90 7.68 -11.12
CA SER A 229 -15.91 6.89 -10.38
C SER A 229 -16.26 6.80 -8.90
N PHE A 230 -16.64 7.92 -8.28
CA PHE A 230 -17.10 7.95 -6.89
C PHE A 230 -18.46 7.29 -6.69
N GLU A 231 -19.34 7.29 -7.69
CA GLU A 231 -20.58 6.53 -7.67
C GLU A 231 -20.33 5.02 -7.69
N ALA A 232 -19.36 4.55 -8.51
CA ALA A 232 -19.00 3.15 -8.57
C ALA A 232 -18.38 2.62 -7.26
N GLN A 233 -17.70 3.50 -6.50
CA GLN A 233 -17.08 3.19 -5.21
C GLN A 233 -18.10 2.93 -4.08
N ARG A 234 -19.33 3.49 -4.17
CA ARG A 234 -20.37 3.41 -3.13
C ARG A 234 -21.15 2.09 -3.16
#